data_AF-A0A6L6R833-F1
#
_entry.id   AF-A0A6L6R833-F1
#
_cell.length_a   1.000
_cell.length_b   1.000
_cell.length_c   1.000
_cell.angle_alpha   90.00
_cell.angle_beta   90.00
_cell.angle_gamma   90.00
#
_symmetry.space_group_name_H-M   'P 1'
#
loop_
_entity.id
_entity.type
_entity.pdbx_description
1 polymer ?
#
loop_
_entity_poly.entity_id
_entity_poly.type
_entity_poly.pdbx_seq_one_letter_code
_entity_poly.pdbx_strand_id
1 'polypeptide(L)' 'WARSRTSPDPRRAFADYTKALTAWRPLPYLDPGLPREYLPKHWAGDKATETFFALHDRLARPAMDFVEDVAG' A
#
# COMPACT_ATOMS: atom_id res chain seq x y z
N TRP A 1 -21.99 9.66 -15.39
CA TRP A 1 -20.69 9.10 -15.82
C TRP A 1 -20.21 8.09 -14.79
N ALA A 2 -20.75 6.87 -14.85
CA ALA A 2 -20.32 5.78 -13.98
C ALA A 2 -18.88 5.43 -14.37
N ARG A 3 -17.92 5.63 -13.46
CA ARG A 3 -16.57 5.11 -13.63
C ARG A 3 -16.70 3.59 -13.65
N SER A 4 -16.63 2.98 -14.82
CA SER A 4 -16.13 1.62 -14.93
C SER A 4 -14.70 1.65 -14.37
N ARG A 5 -14.57 1.37 -13.08
CA ARG A 5 -13.27 1.06 -12.49
C ARG A 5 -13.05 -0.41 -12.85
N THR A 6 -12.47 -0.66 -14.01
CA THR A 6 -11.96 -2.00 -14.33
C THR A 6 -11.12 -2.45 -13.14
N SER A 7 -11.53 -3.53 -12.48
CA SER A 7 -10.75 -4.10 -11.39
C SER A 7 -9.32 -4.38 -11.89
N PRO A 8 -8.28 -4.12 -11.08
CA PRO A 8 -6.92 -4.43 -11.48
C PRO A 8 -6.78 -5.90 -11.87
N ASP A 9 -5.98 -6.19 -12.90
CA ASP A 9 -5.57 -7.56 -13.22
C ASP A 9 -4.96 -8.22 -11.97
N PRO A 10 -5.47 -9.39 -11.51
CA PRO A 10 -5.04 -10.01 -10.26
C PRO A 10 -3.54 -10.28 -10.17
N ARG A 11 -2.92 -10.78 -11.26
CA ARG A 11 -1.47 -11.04 -11.31
C ARG A 11 -0.68 -9.75 -11.16
N ARG A 12 -1.08 -8.69 -11.87
CA ARG A 12 -0.43 -7.39 -11.77
C ARG A 12 -0.63 -6.77 -10.39
N ALA A 13 -1.83 -6.90 -9.82
CA ALA A 13 -2.13 -6.43 -8.48
C ALA A 13 -1.25 -7.10 -7.44
N PHE A 14 -1.05 -8.42 -7.54
CA PHE A 14 -0.12 -9.16 -6.67
C PHE A 14 1.31 -8.63 -6.77
N ALA A 15 1.83 -8.46 -7.99
CA ALA A 15 3.19 -7.97 -8.20
C ALA A 15 3.39 -6.55 -7.64
N ASP A 16 2.44 -5.65 -7.88
CA ASP A 16 2.55 -4.25 -7.43
C ASP A 16 2.27 -4.11 -5.92
N TYR A 17 1.37 -4.90 -5.35
CA TYR A 17 1.12 -4.94 -3.92
C TYR A 17 2.34 -5.47 -3.14
N THR A 18 3.02 -6.49 -3.66
CA THR A 18 4.25 -7.02 -3.07
C THR A 18 5.37 -5.97 -3.03
N LYS A 19 5.51 -5.16 -4.08
CA LYS A 19 6.44 -4.02 -4.09
C LYS A 19 6.05 -2.97 -3.06
N ALA A 20 4.76 -2.63 -2.95
CA ALA A 20 4.26 -1.68 -1.97
C ALA A 20 4.55 -2.15 -0.52
N LEU A 21 4.29 -3.41 -0.20
CA LEU A 21 4.60 -3.99 1.11
C LEU A 21 6.10 -3.98 1.41
N THR A 22 6.92 -4.27 0.39
CA THR A 22 8.39 -4.25 0.54
C THR A 22 8.90 -2.83 0.83
N ALA A 23 8.36 -1.82 0.13
CA ALA A 23 8.70 -0.42 0.35
C ALA A 23 8.15 0.13 1.68
N TRP A 24 7.03 -0.41 2.18
CA TRP A 24 6.40 0.00 3.44
C TRP A 24 7.12 -0.55 4.67
N ARG A 25 7.65 -1.77 4.61
CA ARG A 25 8.25 -2.49 5.74
C ARG A 25 9.30 -1.70 6.54
N PRO A 26 10.15 -0.85 5.95
CA PRO A 26 11.09 -0.04 6.70
C PRO A 26 10.44 1.10 7.50
N LEU A 27 9.26 1.60 7.09
CA LEU A 27 8.69 2.83 7.63
C LEU A 27 8.44 2.77 9.15
N PRO A 28 7.88 1.68 9.73
CA PRO A 28 7.71 1.57 11.19
C PRO A 28 9.01 1.66 11.99
N TYR A 29 10.16 1.36 11.37
CA TYR A 29 11.48 1.49 12.01
C TYR A 29 12.08 2.89 11.85
N LEU A 30 11.64 3.64 10.85
CA LEU A 30 12.05 5.03 10.62
C LEU A 30 11.18 6.01 11.39
N ASP A 31 9.93 5.64 11.68
CA ASP A 31 8.99 6.46 12.43
C ASP A 31 9.32 6.45 13.94
N PRO A 32 9.66 7.61 14.53
CA PRO A 32 9.99 7.69 15.95
C PRO A 32 8.74 7.65 16.86
N GLY A 33 7.53 7.66 16.31
CA GLY A 33 6.28 7.61 17.08
C GLY A 33 6.02 8.87 17.92
N LEU A 34 6.67 9.98 17.60
CA LEU A 34 6.53 11.24 18.33
C LEU A 34 5.29 12.02 17.85
N PRO A 35 4.68 12.83 18.73
CA PRO A 35 3.69 13.83 18.31
C PRO A 35 4.24 14.75 17.22
N ARG A 36 3.35 15.26 16.37
CA ARG A 36 3.71 15.98 15.14
C ARG A 36 4.55 17.23 15.39
N GLU A 37 4.34 17.90 16.51
CA GLU A 37 5.09 19.07 16.95
C GLU A 37 6.59 18.79 17.22
N TYR A 38 6.96 17.52 17.43
CA TYR A 38 8.34 17.08 17.64
C TYR A 38 8.99 16.46 16.40
N LEU A 39 8.24 16.33 15.30
CA LEU A 39 8.78 15.77 14.06
C LEU A 39 9.49 16.84 13.21
N PRO A 40 10.44 16.43 12.35
CA PRO A 40 11.01 17.33 11.36
C PRO A 40 9.93 18.01 10.52
N LYS A 41 10.13 19.29 10.17
CA LYS A 41 9.17 20.11 9.39
C LYS A 41 8.68 19.44 8.09
N HIS A 42 9.50 18.58 7.50
CA HIS A 42 9.22 17.87 6.24
C HIS A 42 9.18 16.34 6.45
N TRP A 43 8.73 15.89 7.61
CA TRP A 43 8.54 14.47 7.88
C TRP A 43 7.61 13.84 6.83
N ALA A 44 8.11 12.81 6.15
CA ALA A 44 7.38 12.17 5.04
C ALA A 44 6.41 11.06 5.50
N GLY A 45 6.40 10.71 6.79
CA GLY A 45 5.65 9.56 7.30
C GLY A 45 4.14 9.65 7.03
N ASP A 46 3.53 10.83 7.21
CA ASP A 46 2.10 11.04 6.94
C ASP A 46 1.76 10.73 5.47
N LYS A 47 2.57 11.27 4.55
CA LYS A 47 2.37 11.06 3.11
C LYS A 47 2.65 9.63 2.68
N ALA A 48 3.69 9.01 3.26
CA ALA A 48 3.99 7.61 3.02
C ALA A 48 2.83 6.72 3.48
N THR A 49 2.26 7.00 4.65
CA THR A 49 1.10 6.31 5.24
C THR A 49 -0.12 6.41 4.34
N GLU A 50 -0.49 7.63 3.96
CA GLU A 50 -1.60 7.88 3.02
C GLU A 50 -1.41 7.10 1.71
N THR A 51 -0.20 7.15 1.14
CA THR A 51 0.11 6.49 -0.12
C THR A 51 0.01 4.97 -0.01
N PHE A 52 0.53 4.38 1.06
CA PHE A 52 0.46 2.93 1.28
C PHE A 52 -0.98 2.45 1.43
N PHE A 53 -1.78 3.09 2.28
CA PHE A 53 -3.17 2.68 2.47
C PHE A 53 -4.01 2.87 1.20
N ALA A 54 -3.76 3.93 0.43
CA ALA A 54 -4.40 4.10 -0.88
C ALA A 54 -4.03 2.98 -1.90
N LEU A 55 -2.83 2.43 -1.82
CA LEU A 55 -2.42 1.26 -2.62
C LEU A 55 -3.03 -0.03 -2.07
N HIS A 56 -3.04 -0.21 -0.74
CA HIS A 56 -3.64 -1.35 -0.08
C HIS A 56 -5.12 -1.51 -0.46
N ASP A 57 -5.91 -0.44 -0.33
CA ASP A 57 -7.35 -0.42 -0.65
C ASP A 57 -7.65 -0.83 -2.10
N ARG A 58 -6.70 -0.60 -3.01
CA ARG A 58 -6.86 -0.88 -4.45
C ARG A 58 -6.34 -2.26 -4.83
N LEU A 59 -5.28 -2.73 -4.18
CA LEU A 59 -4.50 -3.86 -4.67
C LEU A 59 -4.63 -5.12 -3.79
N ALA A 60 -4.97 -4.98 -2.50
CA ALA A 60 -4.91 -6.11 -1.56
C ALA A 60 -5.86 -7.25 -1.94
N ARG A 61 -7.14 -6.96 -2.25
CA ARG A 61 -8.11 -7.98 -2.67
C ARG A 61 -7.74 -8.66 -3.99
N PRO A 62 -7.53 -7.95 -5.11
CA PRO A 62 -7.15 -8.61 -6.37
C PRO A 62 -5.80 -9.33 -6.29
N ALA A 63 -4.87 -8.87 -5.46
CA ALA A 63 -3.63 -9.61 -5.18
C ALA A 63 -3.90 -10.96 -4.49
N MET A 64 -4.83 -10.99 -3.53
CA MET A 64 -5.22 -12.21 -2.83
C MET A 64 -5.95 -13.17 -3.76
N ASP A 65 -6.84 -12.67 -4.63
CA ASP A 65 -7.54 -13.48 -5.64
C ASP A 65 -6.53 -14.27 -6.51
N PHE A 66 -5.42 -13.64 -6.91
CA PHE A 66 -4.36 -14.32 -7.67
C PHE A 66 -3.65 -15.42 -6.87
N VAL A 67 -3.41 -15.21 -5.57
CA VAL A 67 -2.78 -16.22 -4.72
C VAL A 67 -3.72 -17.40 -4.51
N GLU A 68 -5.00 -17.14 -4.26
CA GLU A 68 -6.03 -18.18 -4.10
C GLU A 68 -6.19 -19.01 -5.39
N ASP A 69 -6.14 -18.39 -6.57
CA ASP A 69 -6.21 -19.08 -7.88
C ASP A 69 -4.98 -19.96 -8.17
N VAL A 70 -3.79 -19.54 -7.74
CA VAL A 70 -2.53 -20.26 -8.04
C VAL A 70 -2.16 -21.30 -6.98
N ALA A 71 -2.56 -21.08 -5.72
CA ALA A 71 -2.20 -21.93 -4.59
C ALA A 71 -3.34 -22.84 -4.09
N GLY A 72 -4.58 -22.61 -4.55
CA GLY A 72 -5.72 -23.50 -4.35
C GLY A 72 -5.75 -24.65 -5.34
#